data_AF-A0A2S1X1E6-F1
#
_entry.id   AF-A0A2S1X1E6-F1
#
_cell.length_a   1.000
_cell.length_b   1.000
_cell.length_c   1.000
_cell.angle_alpha   90.00
_cell.angle_beta   90.00
_cell.angle_gamma   90.00
#
_symmetry.space_group_name_H-M   'P 1'
#
loop_
_entity.id
_entity.type
_entity.pdbx_description
1 polymer ?
#
loop_
_entity_poly.entity_id
_entity_poly.type
_entity_poly.pdbx_seq_one_letter_code
_entity_poly.pdbx_strand_id
1 'polypeptide(L)' 'LAGMATLNNTTVSDNAADEYGGIVNASGGTLTLSNSIVANSTEGVNPGGDCENEA' A
#
# COMPACT_ATOMS: atom_id res chain seq x y z
N LEU A 1 8.83 -10.00 -13.39
CA LEU A 1 8.56 -11.10 -12.42
C LEU A 1 7.54 -10.57 -11.44
N ALA A 2 6.44 -11.29 -11.24
CA ALA A 2 5.51 -10.99 -10.16
C ALA A 2 6.23 -11.14 -8.80
N GLY A 3 6.06 -10.17 -7.91
CA GLY A 3 6.67 -10.14 -6.58
C GLY A 3 5.68 -10.52 -5.49
N MET A 4 6.19 -11.10 -4.40
CA MET A 4 5.43 -11.37 -3.19
C MET A 4 5.98 -10.51 -2.06
N ALA A 5 5.09 -9.79 -1.37
CA ALA A 5 5.41 -9.04 -0.17
C ALA A 5 4.50 -9.49 0.98
N THR A 6 5.11 -9.74 2.15
CA THR A 6 4.40 -10.11 3.37
C THR A 6 4.79 -9.15 4.49
N LEU A 7 3.81 -8.44 5.03
CA LEU A 7 3.96 -7.54 6.16
C LEU A 7 3.28 -8.17 7.38
N ASN A 8 4.06 -8.41 8.44
CA ASN A 8 3.57 -8.96 9.70
C ASN A 8 3.83 -7.95 10.80
N ASN A 9 2.80 -7.63 11.60
CA ASN A 9 2.94 -6.77 12.77
C ASN A 9 3.58 -5.41 12.45
N THR A 10 3.24 -4.83 11.30
CA THR A 10 3.84 -3.60 10.77
C THR A 10 2.82 -2.46 10.80
N THR A 11 3.32 -1.22 10.92
CA THR A 11 2.53 -0.01 10.67
C THR A 11 3.15 0.72 9.48
N VAL A 12 2.36 0.91 8.43
CA VAL A 12 2.70 1.74 7.27
C VAL A 12 1.76 2.94 7.34
N SER A 13 2.29 4.11 7.72
CA SER A 13 1.47 5.31 7.84
C SER A 13 2.22 6.54 7.41
N ASP A 14 1.46 7.60 7.15
CA ASP A 14 1.98 8.95 6.89
C ASP A 14 2.91 9.01 5.67
N ASN A 15 2.66 8.16 4.68
CA ASN A 15 3.36 8.17 3.41
C ASN A 15 2.63 9.07 2.40
N ALA A 16 3.40 9.72 1.54
CA ALA A 16 2.87 10.62 0.53
C ALA A 16 3.61 10.42 -0.79
N ALA A 17 2.85 10.29 -1.87
CA ALA A 17 3.34 10.17 -3.23
C ALA A 17 2.40 10.90 -4.20
N ASP A 18 2.88 11.18 -5.42
CA ASP A 18 2.04 11.76 -6.47
C ASP A 18 0.96 10.78 -6.95
N GLU A 19 1.27 9.48 -6.94
CA GLU A 19 0.38 8.37 -7.25
C GLU A 19 0.55 7.30 -6.17
N TYR A 20 -0.55 6.85 -5.57
CA TYR A 20 -0.59 5.80 -4.54
C TYR A 20 0.23 6.11 -3.28
N GLY A 21 -0.38 6.80 -2.32
CA GLY A 21 0.30 7.28 -1.12
C GLY A 21 0.82 6.18 -0.19
N GLY A 22 0.16 5.02 -0.15
CA GLY A 22 0.44 3.93 0.79
C GLY A 22 1.13 2.75 0.13
N ILE A 23 0.43 1.63 -0.04
CA ILE A 23 0.96 0.41 -0.67
C ILE A 23 0.27 0.15 -2.00
N VAL A 24 1.07 -0.04 -3.05
CA VAL A 24 0.61 -0.55 -4.35
C VAL A 24 0.97 -2.01 -4.49
N ASN A 25 -0.04 -2.83 -4.76
CA ASN A 25 0.16 -4.19 -5.23
C ASN A 25 0.00 -4.21 -6.75
N ALA A 26 1.15 -4.19 -7.44
CA ALA A 26 1.24 -4.17 -8.90
C ALA A 26 0.62 -5.42 -9.54
N SER A 27 0.25 -5.30 -10.82
CA SER A 27 -0.41 -6.39 -11.56
C SER A 27 0.40 -7.69 -11.52
N GLY A 28 -0.28 -8.78 -11.15
CA GLY A 28 0.33 -10.10 -10.93
C GLY A 28 1.05 -10.27 -9.59
N GLY A 29 1.18 -9.22 -8.77
CA GLY A 29 1.76 -9.26 -7.44
C GLY A 29 0.87 -9.90 -6.37
N THR A 30 1.47 -10.25 -5.23
CA THR A 30 0.73 -10.70 -4.05
C THR A 30 1.21 -9.95 -2.82
N LEU A 31 0.29 -9.22 -2.18
CA LEU A 31 0.49 -8.57 -0.89
C LEU A 31 -0.26 -9.34 0.20
N THR A 32 0.44 -9.76 1.25
CA THR A 32 -0.17 -10.33 2.47
C THR A 32 0.07 -9.41 3.64
N LEU A 33 -1.01 -8.95 4.28
CA LEU A 33 -0.99 -8.15 5.50
C LEU A 33 -1.51 -8.99 6.67
N SER A 34 -0.70 -9.16 7.70
CA SER A 34 -1.07 -9.88 8.93
C SER A 34 -0.78 -9.00 10.14
N ASN A 35 -1.78 -8.79 11.00
CA ASN A 35 -1.67 -7.95 12.19
C ASN A 35 -1.04 -6.57 11.93
N SER A 36 -1.30 -5.98 10.75
CA SER A 36 -0.65 -4.75 10.30
C SER A 36 -1.65 -3.63 10.09
N ILE A 37 -1.18 -2.40 10.23
CA ILE A 37 -1.96 -1.18 10.02
C ILE A 37 -1.40 -0.50 8.77
N VAL A 38 -2.29 -0.13 7.84
CA VAL A 38 -1.96 0.76 6.72
C VAL A 38 -2.97 1.90 6.75
N ALA A 39 -2.49 3.12 7.00
CA ALA A 39 -3.38 4.24 7.30
C ALA A 39 -2.74 5.60 7.04
N ASN A 40 -3.57 6.61 6.80
CA ASN A 40 -3.17 8.01 6.70
C ASN A 40 -2.10 8.27 5.62
N SER A 41 -2.16 7.53 4.52
CA SER A 41 -1.31 7.76 3.36
C SER A 41 -2.08 8.49 2.26
N THR A 42 -1.42 9.45 1.61
CA THR A 42 -2.06 10.41 0.70
C THR A 42 -1.49 10.33 -0.70
N GLU A 43 -2.35 10.32 -1.72
CA GLU A 43 -1.96 10.46 -3.13
C GLU A 43 -2.39 11.81 -3.69
N GLY A 44 -1.44 12.61 -4.17
CA GLY A 44 -1.70 13.92 -4.75
C GLY A 44 -2.62 14.79 -3.88
N VAL A 45 -3.84 15.07 -4.38
CA VAL A 45 -4.88 15.87 -3.68
C VAL A 45 -5.94 15.03 -2.98
N ASN A 46 -5.92 13.70 -3.15
CA ASN A 46 -6.94 12.82 -2.61
C ASN A 46 -6.48 12.21 -1.28
N PRO A 47 -7.30 12.33 -0.22
CA PRO A 47 -7.04 11.64 1.04
C PRO A 47 -7.40 10.17 0.87
N GLY A 48 -6.48 9.39 0.32
CA GLY A 48 -6.61 7.94 0.34
C GLY A 48 -5.98 7.26 -0.85
N GLY A 49 -4.82 6.66 -0.58
CA GLY A 49 -4.32 5.50 -1.31
C GLY A 49 -3.62 4.55 -0.33
N ASP A 50 -4.27 4.20 0.79
CA ASP A 50 -3.64 3.41 1.85
C ASP A 50 -3.17 2.04 1.33
N CYS A 51 -4.02 1.32 0.59
CA CYS A 51 -3.67 0.07 -0.09
C CYS A 51 -4.45 -0.09 -1.38
N GLU A 52 -3.76 -0.22 -2.50
CA GLU A 52 -4.35 -0.31 -3.83
C GLU A 52 -3.83 -1.52 -4.63
N ASN A 53 -4.70 -2.11 -5.44
CA ASN A 53 -4.34 -3.12 -6.44
C ASN A 53 -4.36 -2.47 -7.83
N GLU A 54 -3.29 -2.62 -8.60
CA GLU A 54 -3.33 -2.31 -10.02
C GLU A 54 -4.16 -3.37 -10.77
N ALA A 55 -4.99 -2.93 -11.72
CA ALA A 55 -5.79 -3.80 -12.59
C ALA A 55 -4.94 -4.41 -13.72
#